data_AF-A0A7C3B646-F1
#
_entry.id   AF-A0A7C3B646-F1
#
_cell.length_a   1.000
_cell.length_b   1.000
_cell.length_c   1.000
_cell.angle_alpha   90.00
_cell.angle_beta   90.00
_cell.angle_gamma   90.00
#
_symmetry.space_group_name_H-M   'P 1'
#
loop_
_entity.id
_entity.type
_entity.pdbx_description
1 polymer ?
#
loop_
_entity_poly.entity_id
_entity_poly.type
_entity_poly.pdbx_seq_one_letter_code
_entity_poly.pdbx_strand_id
1 'polypeptide(L)'
;MDDMGLTADLTVAELLARWPQTAQVFLRYRMACIGCTMAPFDTLADVTTAYDLRLDLFLSELRRTIAETGPPGAGPEEGWL
;
A
#
# COMPACT_ATOMS: atom_id res chain seq x y z
N MET A 1 -3.90 9.51 -17.61
CA MET A 1 -5.01 8.89 -16.85
C MET A 1 -4.40 8.50 -15.53
N ASP A 2 -4.20 9.49 -14.66
CA ASP A 2 -3.49 9.39 -13.37
C ASP A 2 -4.41 9.97 -12.30
N ASP A 3 -5.63 9.42 -12.18
CA ASP A 3 -6.71 10.13 -11.49
C ASP A 3 -6.75 9.94 -9.97
N MET A 4 -5.78 9.24 -9.39
CA MET A 4 -5.69 9.07 -7.94
C MET A 4 -4.26 8.96 -7.40
N GLY A 5 -3.25 9.43 -8.14
CA GLY A 5 -1.85 9.45 -7.66
C GLY A 5 -1.23 8.10 -7.27
N LEU A 6 -1.91 6.98 -7.59
CA LEU A 6 -1.46 5.62 -7.29
C LEU A 6 -0.66 5.08 -8.48
N THR A 7 0.66 5.17 -8.36
CA THR A 7 1.63 4.72 -9.36
C THR A 7 2.49 3.59 -8.80
N ALA A 8 3.15 2.84 -9.69
CA ALA A 8 4.05 1.76 -9.27
C ALA A 8 5.32 2.26 -8.54
N ASP A 9 5.69 3.53 -8.78
CA ASP A 9 6.82 4.22 -8.16
C ASP A 9 6.51 4.73 -6.75
N LEU A 10 5.21 4.77 -6.37
CA LEU A 10 4.80 5.15 -5.03
C LEU A 10 5.40 4.17 -4.00
N THR A 11 5.95 4.68 -2.92
CA THR A 11 6.45 3.82 -1.85
C THR A 11 5.29 3.28 -1.01
N VAL A 12 5.52 2.14 -0.35
CA VAL A 12 4.55 1.59 0.60
C VAL A 12 4.27 2.60 1.72
N ALA A 13 5.29 3.33 2.20
CA ALA A 13 5.09 4.36 3.21
C ALA A 13 4.16 5.49 2.75
N GLU A 14 4.40 6.05 1.55
CA GLU A 14 3.56 7.12 0.99
C GLU A 14 2.14 6.63 0.72
N LEU A 15 2.00 5.39 0.21
CA LEU A 15 0.70 4.75 0.03
C LEU A 15 -0.06 4.65 1.36
N LEU A 16 0.57 4.12 2.41
CA LEU A 16 -0.06 3.93 3.71
C LEU A 16 -0.32 5.26 4.44
N ALA A 17 0.53 6.27 4.24
CA ALA A 17 0.32 7.62 4.76
C ALA A 17 -0.91 8.28 4.13
N ARG A 18 -1.14 8.03 2.83
CA ARG A 18 -2.26 8.60 2.08
C ARG A 18 -3.54 7.77 2.17
N TRP A 19 -3.41 6.45 2.29
CA TRP A 19 -4.48 5.46 2.33
C TRP A 19 -4.15 4.34 3.34
N PRO A 20 -4.28 4.57 4.65
CA PRO A 20 -3.93 3.56 5.67
C PRO A 20 -4.77 2.29 5.58
N GLN A 21 -5.97 2.37 5.02
CA GLN A 21 -6.86 1.22 4.82
C GLN A 21 -6.32 0.25 3.75
N THR A 22 -5.36 0.65 2.91
CA THR A 22 -4.68 -0.31 2.03
C THR A 22 -3.77 -1.26 2.79
N ALA A 23 -3.41 -0.99 4.05
CA ALA A 23 -2.64 -1.91 4.90
C ALA A 23 -3.24 -3.32 4.95
N GLN A 24 -4.57 -3.43 4.92
CA GLN A 24 -5.26 -4.72 4.92
C GLN A 24 -4.92 -5.59 3.70
N VAL A 25 -4.61 -4.96 2.55
CA VAL A 25 -4.23 -5.66 1.32
C VAL A 25 -2.89 -6.36 1.54
N PHE A 26 -1.90 -5.64 2.08
CA PHE A 26 -0.58 -6.21 2.42
C PHE A 26 -0.67 -7.33 3.48
N LEU A 27 -1.54 -7.17 4.48
CA LEU A 27 -1.80 -8.21 5.49
C LEU A 27 -2.38 -9.49 4.88
N ARG A 28 -3.29 -9.38 3.89
CA ARG A 28 -3.86 -10.54 3.18
C ARG A 28 -2.81 -11.31 2.39
N TYR A 29 -1.85 -10.60 1.79
CA TYR A 29 -0.74 -11.23 1.07
C TYR A 29 0.32 -11.84 2.02
N ARG A 30 0.11 -11.81 3.35
CA ARG A 30 1.07 -12.30 4.35
C ARG A 30 2.47 -11.71 4.14
N MET A 31 2.54 -10.47 3.62
CA MET A 31 3.79 -9.75 3.45
C MET A 31 4.37 -9.42 4.82
N ALA A 32 5.22 -10.31 5.32
CA ALA A 32 5.88 -10.17 6.62
C ALA A 32 6.87 -8.99 6.66
N CYS A 33 7.17 -8.36 5.51
CA CYS A 33 8.06 -7.19 5.45
C CYS A 33 7.52 -5.93 6.13
N ILE A 34 6.24 -5.84 6.54
CA ILE A 34 5.72 -4.65 7.25
C ILE A 34 6.49 -4.37 8.57
N GLY A 35 7.26 -5.34 9.10
CA GLY A 35 8.15 -5.16 10.25
C GLY A 35 9.65 -5.04 9.94
N CYS A 36 10.08 -4.97 8.68
CA CYS A 36 11.50 -4.88 8.29
C CYS A 36 11.90 -3.43 8.00
N THR A 37 13.11 -3.04 8.40
CA THR A 37 13.57 -1.64 8.35
C THR A 37 13.60 -1.00 6.96
N MET A 38 13.45 -1.78 5.88
CA MET A 38 13.49 -1.33 4.48
C MET A 38 12.11 -1.13 3.84
N ALA A 39 11.04 -1.69 4.42
CA ALA A 39 9.68 -1.60 3.88
C ALA A 39 9.14 -0.18 3.60
N PRO A 40 9.52 0.89 4.33
CA PRO A 40 9.06 2.23 3.97
C PRO A 40 9.71 2.80 2.68
N PHE A 41 10.81 2.20 2.21
CA PHE A 41 11.53 2.65 1.02
C PHE A 41 11.18 1.84 -0.24
N ASP A 42 10.58 0.65 -0.09
CA ASP A 42 10.20 -0.18 -1.22
C ASP A 42 9.02 0.44 -1.98
N THR A 43 9.16 0.51 -3.30
CA THR A 43 8.10 0.93 -4.21
C THR A 43 7.11 -0.22 -4.42
N LEU A 44 5.88 0.07 -4.87
CA LEU A 44 4.92 -0.99 -5.19
C LEU A 44 5.46 -1.92 -6.29
N ALA A 45 6.25 -1.40 -7.23
CA ALA A 45 6.97 -2.21 -8.22
C ALA A 45 7.99 -3.15 -7.58
N ASP A 46 8.77 -2.67 -6.61
CA ASP A 46 9.78 -3.48 -5.93
C ASP A 46 9.13 -4.58 -5.09
N VAL A 47 8.13 -4.23 -4.27
CA VAL A 47 7.37 -5.20 -3.47
C VAL A 47 6.73 -6.26 -4.35
N THR A 48 6.10 -5.87 -5.45
CA THR A 48 5.48 -6.86 -6.33
C THR A 48 6.51 -7.75 -7.01
N THR A 49 7.69 -7.24 -7.33
CA THR A 49 8.80 -8.05 -7.86
C THR A 49 9.37 -9.00 -6.81
N ALA A 50 9.64 -8.51 -5.59
CA ALA A 50 10.20 -9.29 -4.49
C ALA A 50 9.29 -10.43 -4.02
N TYR A 51 7.97 -10.24 -4.14
CA TYR A 51 6.94 -11.21 -3.75
C TYR A 51 6.34 -12.00 -4.93
N ASP A 52 6.90 -11.88 -6.15
CA ASP A 52 6.39 -12.52 -7.38
C ASP A 52 4.88 -12.24 -7.62
N LEU A 53 4.46 -11.01 -7.38
CA LEU A 53 3.09 -10.55 -7.58
C LEU A 53 2.94 -9.80 -8.90
N ARG A 54 1.73 -9.89 -9.45
CA ARG A 54 1.34 -9.12 -10.62
C ARG A 54 1.02 -7.69 -10.21
N LEU A 55 1.91 -6.76 -10.54
CA LEU A 55 1.77 -5.33 -10.27
C LEU A 55 0.40 -4.77 -10.67
N ASP A 56 -0.09 -5.13 -11.85
CA ASP A 56 -1.38 -4.66 -12.38
C ASP A 56 -2.58 -5.11 -11.52
N LEU A 57 -2.57 -6.37 -11.05
CA LEU A 57 -3.59 -6.91 -10.16
C LEU A 57 -3.51 -6.27 -8.78
N PHE A 58 -2.30 -6.07 -8.27
CA PHE A 58 -2.06 -5.44 -6.99
C PHE A 58 -2.55 -3.99 -6.95
N LEU A 59 -2.20 -3.19 -7.98
CA LEU A 59 -2.69 -1.82 -8.12
C LEU A 59 -4.22 -1.78 -8.25
N SER A 60 -4.82 -2.75 -8.94
CA SER A 60 -6.28 -2.83 -9.08
C SER A 60 -6.98 -3.11 -7.74
N GLU A 61 -6.45 -4.02 -6.92
CA GLU A 61 -6.95 -4.30 -5.56
C GLU A 61 -6.81 -3.07 -4.64
N LEU A 62 -5.69 -2.35 -4.72
CA LEU A 62 -5.49 -1.10 -3.97
C LEU A 62 -6.53 -0.04 -4.37
N ARG A 63 -6.73 0.18 -5.67
CA ARG A 63 -7.74 1.12 -6.19
C ARG A 63 -9.13 0.75 -5.71
N ARG A 64 -9.47 -0.53 -5.76
CA ARG A 64 -10.76 -1.04 -5.29
C ARG A 64 -10.95 -0.76 -3.80
N THR A 65 -9.95 -1.06 -2.98
CA THR A 65 -9.98 -0.80 -1.53
C THR A 65 -10.19 0.69 -1.23
N ILE A 66 -9.51 1.57 -1.97
CA ILE A 66 -9.66 3.02 -1.82
C ILE A 66 -11.07 3.47 -2.24
N ALA A 67 -11.60 2.96 -3.35
CA ALA A 67 -12.92 3.29 -3.85
C ALA A 67 -14.05 2.77 -2.95
N GLU A 68 -13.89 1.59 -2.35
CA GLU A 68 -14.89 0.96 -1.47
C GLU A 68 -15.04 1.68 -0.13
N THR A 69 -13.98 2.32 0.36
CA THR A 69 -13.97 2.91 1.71
C THR A 69 -13.90 4.45 1.71
N GLY A 70 -13.71 5.08 0.54
CA GLY A 70 -13.51 6.53 0.40
C GLY A 70 -12.16 7.00 0.95
N PRO A 71 -11.71 8.25 0.66
CA PRO A 71 -10.46 8.78 1.20
C PRO A 71 -10.58 8.96 2.72
N PRO A 72 -9.76 8.31 3.56
CA PRO A 72 -9.72 8.57 4.99
C PRO A 72 -8.65 9.62 5.23
N GLY A 73 -9.09 10.82 5.59
CA GLY A 73 -8.35 11.65 6.52
C GLY A 73 -8.96 11.47 7.91
N ALA A 74 -8.14 11.52 8.95
CA ALA A 74 -8.48 11.55 10.38
C ALA A 74 -8.64 10.20 11.11
N GLY A 75 -7.51 9.55 11.40
CA GLY A 75 -7.36 8.63 12.53
C GLY A 75 -5.97 8.85 13.16
N PRO A 76 -5.85 8.91 14.50
CA PRO A 76 -4.65 9.44 15.17
C PRO A 76 -3.44 8.53 14.99
N GLU A 77 -2.31 9.20 14.82
CA GLU A 77 -0.91 8.78 14.82
C GLU A 77 -0.48 8.02 16.09
N GLU A 78 -1.16 6.97 16.54
CA GLU A 78 -0.84 6.30 17.81
C GLU A 78 -1.06 4.79 17.74
N GLY A 79 0.02 3.99 17.58
CA GLY A 79 -0.07 2.54 17.83
C GLY A 79 0.81 1.64 16.98
N TRP A 80 2.12 1.88 16.96
CA TRP A 80 3.10 0.82 16.70
C TRP A 80 4.14 0.79 17.84
N LEU A 81 3.65 0.50 19.05
CA LEU A 81 4.40 0.19 20.27
C LEU A 81 3.58 -0.77 21.14
#